data_AF-A0A193SXT3-F1
#
_entry.id   AF-A0A193SXT3-F1
#
_cell.length_a   1.000
_cell.length_b   1.000
_cell.length_c   1.000
_cell.angle_alpha   90.00
_cell.angle_beta   90.00
_cell.angle_gamma   90.00
#
_symmetry.space_group_name_H-M   'P 1'
#
loop_
_entity.id
_entity.type
_entity.pdbx_description
1 polymer ?
#
loop_
_entity_poly.entity_id
_entity_poly.type
_entity_poly.pdbx_seq_one_letter_code
_entity_poly.pdbx_strand_id
1 'polypeptide(L)'
;MIDILTTRFQPSLDDKHLREAITVRPEPVLGLENLNRYVAAERLSETLKKVFIPTAFTLDLIQEMLGRAQSFSVDNFSTEQQYLSCLYNPPAREVFPICFTGLAGVGKSATITALRKVLPSPQALKIDHYVEEAVVLSHWYASARESSLVRQLLADLLNQTISSRDSVAELIARCRRRAYAEGVSTVLLDEMQFVNLGQGAARVTDILLSMAKIGAPLIYVANYSLVHKLKERNSEDTQRLLSEPRIMLPDTLDCKSWHEYMRECLAACNDRLKIEAKILAEDLYRFTFGIKRFVVQLLKLAYLEARSASRFSIERRDLQAAFVSSGYSVHKIAVEELVREAIQKSSTGIRKDLKCPFTIPLRSSVIEFSRKDREQRVATKVLVSALTKTELSGLQEVAPNLVATNLPSNVKKTSVRKTSDEEMAKNHARLLAKTLDSKNKPNT
;
A
#
# COMPACT_ATOMS: atom_id res chain seq x y z
N MET A 1 24.28 -32.53 -13.40
CA MET A 1 24.22 -32.35 -11.93
C MET A 1 22.85 -31.80 -11.56
N ILE A 2 21.93 -32.69 -11.17
CA ILE A 2 20.54 -32.34 -10.80
C ILE A 2 20.47 -31.41 -9.58
N ASP A 3 21.50 -31.43 -8.74
CA ASP A 3 21.65 -30.63 -7.52
C ASP A 3 21.44 -29.13 -7.73
N ILE A 4 21.61 -28.62 -8.95
CA ILE A 4 21.34 -27.22 -9.29
C ILE A 4 19.88 -26.82 -8.99
N LEU A 5 18.91 -27.75 -9.13
CA LEU A 5 17.51 -27.47 -8.85
C LEU A 5 17.25 -27.18 -7.37
N THR A 6 17.99 -27.82 -6.47
CA THR A 6 17.81 -27.68 -5.01
C THR A 6 18.74 -26.64 -4.39
N THR A 7 19.98 -26.54 -4.87
CA THR A 7 21.03 -25.68 -4.29
C THR A 7 20.92 -24.22 -4.72
N ARG A 8 20.33 -23.92 -5.88
CA ARG A 8 20.26 -22.54 -6.44
C ARG A 8 19.59 -21.51 -5.53
N PHE A 9 18.78 -21.92 -4.56
CA PHE A 9 18.10 -21.03 -3.61
C PHE A 9 18.93 -20.69 -2.36
N GLN A 10 19.98 -21.45 -2.06
CA GLN A 10 20.81 -21.29 -0.85
C GLN A 10 21.54 -19.94 -0.74
N PRO A 11 22.11 -19.36 -1.82
CA PRO A 11 22.84 -18.09 -1.73
C PRO A 11 21.98 -16.90 -1.28
N SER A 12 20.65 -17.00 -1.41
CA SER A 12 19.71 -15.90 -1.17
C SER A 12 19.13 -15.86 0.25
N LEU A 13 19.59 -16.73 1.17
CA LEU A 13 18.99 -16.90 2.51
C LEU A 13 19.66 -16.09 3.64
N ASP A 14 20.78 -15.43 3.41
CA ASP A 14 21.40 -14.56 4.44
C ASP A 14 20.72 -13.19 4.49
N ASP A 15 20.11 -12.83 5.63
CA ASP A 15 19.46 -11.55 5.93
C ASP A 15 20.26 -10.32 5.48
N LYS A 16 21.57 -10.30 5.75
CA LYS A 16 22.38 -9.10 5.49
C LYS A 16 22.61 -8.93 3.99
N HIS A 17 23.02 -10.00 3.33
CA HIS A 17 23.18 -10.02 1.88
C HIS A 17 21.84 -9.77 1.17
N LEU A 18 20.75 -10.33 1.69
CA LEU A 18 19.41 -10.13 1.15
C LEU A 18 19.01 -8.66 1.20
N ARG A 19 19.18 -8.00 2.35
CA ARG A 19 18.88 -6.58 2.53
C ARG A 19 19.70 -5.73 1.56
N GLU A 20 21.00 -5.96 1.45
CA GLU A 20 21.88 -5.23 0.53
C GLU A 20 21.47 -5.44 -0.93
N ALA A 21 21.17 -6.68 -1.32
CA ALA A 21 20.78 -7.03 -2.69
C ALA A 21 19.47 -6.37 -3.13
N ILE A 22 18.47 -6.28 -2.26
CA ILE A 22 17.16 -5.72 -2.63
C ILE A 22 17.05 -4.21 -2.40
N THR A 23 17.93 -3.61 -1.59
CA THR A 23 17.93 -2.16 -1.35
C THR A 23 18.24 -1.40 -2.64
N VAL A 24 17.43 -0.39 -2.97
CA VAL A 24 17.63 0.48 -4.13
C VAL A 24 17.78 1.92 -3.67
N ARG A 25 18.96 2.48 -3.91
CA ARG A 25 19.32 3.87 -3.62
C ARG A 25 19.61 4.55 -4.97
N PRO A 26 18.68 5.37 -5.49
CA PRO A 26 18.90 6.04 -6.77
C PRO A 26 19.95 7.12 -6.63
N GLU A 27 20.63 7.44 -7.74
CA GLU A 27 21.52 8.59 -7.80
C GLU A 27 20.76 9.90 -7.53
N PRO A 28 21.38 10.87 -6.83
CA PRO A 28 20.78 12.18 -6.58
C PRO A 28 20.39 12.88 -7.87
N VAL A 29 19.24 13.59 -7.86
CA VAL A 29 18.78 14.28 -9.07
C VAL A 29 19.62 15.52 -9.34
N LEU A 30 20.23 15.59 -10.53
CA LEU A 30 21.03 16.72 -10.98
C LEU A 30 20.28 17.57 -12.02
N GLY A 31 20.66 18.85 -12.13
CA GLY A 31 20.22 19.73 -13.22
C GLY A 31 18.74 20.13 -13.24
N LEU A 32 18.01 19.99 -12.13
CA LEU A 32 16.58 20.37 -12.06
C LEU A 32 16.33 21.87 -12.26
N GLU A 33 17.34 22.71 -12.06
CA GLU A 33 17.22 24.17 -12.18
C GLU A 33 17.04 24.60 -13.64
N ASN A 34 17.73 23.90 -14.55
CA ASN A 34 17.72 24.15 -15.99
C ASN A 34 16.45 23.66 -16.69
N LEU A 35 15.58 22.95 -15.98
CA LEU A 35 14.36 22.36 -16.52
C LEU A 35 13.14 23.22 -16.17
N ASN A 36 12.11 23.13 -17.01
CA ASN A 36 10.79 23.64 -16.69
C ASN A 36 10.28 23.02 -15.37
N ARG A 37 9.60 23.81 -14.52
CA ARG A 37 9.12 23.38 -13.20
C ARG A 37 8.35 22.05 -13.20
N TYR A 38 7.52 21.80 -14.22
CA TYR A 38 6.71 20.58 -14.31
C TYR A 38 7.58 19.37 -14.66
N VAL A 39 8.47 19.51 -15.65
CA VAL A 39 9.42 18.47 -16.05
C VAL A 39 10.38 18.15 -14.90
N ALA A 40 10.86 19.17 -14.20
CA ALA A 40 11.71 19.02 -13.03
C ALA A 40 11.01 18.26 -11.90
N ALA A 41 9.74 18.59 -11.62
CA ALA A 41 8.94 17.90 -10.62
C ALA A 41 8.66 16.43 -10.97
N GLU A 42 8.39 16.12 -12.24
CA GLU A 42 8.26 14.72 -12.69
C GLU A 42 9.57 13.96 -12.54
N ARG A 43 10.70 14.54 -12.95
CA ARG A 43 12.02 13.89 -12.82
C ARG A 43 12.37 13.62 -11.35
N LEU A 44 12.06 14.56 -10.45
CA LEU A 44 12.20 14.38 -9.02
C LEU A 44 11.33 13.22 -8.51
N SER A 45 10.05 13.22 -8.88
CA SER A 45 9.09 12.17 -8.54
C SER A 45 9.54 10.79 -9.03
N GLU A 46 9.95 10.65 -10.28
CA GLU A 46 10.45 9.40 -10.86
C GLU A 46 11.69 8.88 -10.14
N THR A 47 12.56 9.78 -9.67
CA THR A 47 13.74 9.36 -8.90
C THR A 47 13.34 8.88 -7.51
N LEU A 48 12.45 9.60 -6.82
CA LEU A 48 11.94 9.21 -5.50
C LEU A 48 11.17 7.88 -5.54
N LYS A 49 10.46 7.57 -6.63
CA LYS A 49 9.78 6.27 -6.84
C LYS A 49 10.75 5.08 -6.85
N LYS A 50 12.02 5.29 -7.23
CA LYS A 50 13.04 4.23 -7.29
C LYS A 50 13.59 3.88 -5.91
N VAL A 51 13.45 4.76 -4.91
CA VAL A 51 13.93 4.51 -3.55
C VAL A 51 13.17 3.31 -2.97
N PHE A 52 13.89 2.24 -2.65
CA PHE A 52 13.34 1.06 -2.02
C PHE A 52 14.21 0.61 -0.86
N ILE A 53 13.66 0.77 0.35
CA ILE A 53 14.27 0.29 1.60
C ILE A 53 13.42 -0.84 2.14
N PRO A 54 13.98 -2.05 2.31
CA PRO A 54 13.23 -3.20 2.80
C PRO A 54 12.89 -3.03 4.29
N THR A 55 11.65 -3.35 4.63
CA THR A 55 11.19 -3.43 6.02
C THR A 55 11.42 -4.85 6.55
N ALA A 56 11.24 -5.06 7.86
CA ALA A 56 11.27 -6.41 8.43
C ALA A 56 10.26 -7.33 7.72
N PHE A 57 9.02 -6.86 7.54
CA PHE A 57 7.99 -7.60 6.79
C PHE A 57 8.43 -7.96 5.36
N THR A 58 9.11 -7.05 4.65
CA THR A 58 9.62 -7.33 3.30
C THR A 58 10.64 -8.46 3.31
N LEU A 59 11.57 -8.44 4.28
CA LEU A 59 12.60 -9.48 4.41
C LEU A 59 11.96 -10.82 4.77
N ASP A 60 11.11 -10.85 5.80
CA ASP A 60 10.41 -12.05 6.26
C ASP A 60 9.59 -12.69 5.12
N LEU A 61 8.84 -11.88 4.37
CA LEU A 61 8.04 -12.37 3.24
C LEU A 61 8.92 -12.97 2.14
N ILE A 62 10.02 -12.29 1.79
CA ILE A 62 10.93 -12.79 0.75
C ILE A 62 11.59 -14.10 1.19
N GLN A 63 12.02 -14.19 2.44
CA GLN A 63 12.59 -15.42 3.01
C GLN A 63 11.58 -16.56 3.05
N GLU A 64 10.34 -16.29 3.48
CA GLU A 64 9.26 -17.28 3.44
C GLU A 64 9.06 -17.81 2.02
N MET A 65 9.01 -16.92 1.03
CA MET A 65 8.84 -17.31 -0.38
C MET A 65 10.02 -18.10 -0.93
N LEU A 66 11.26 -17.70 -0.61
CA LEU A 66 12.47 -18.45 -0.99
C LEU A 66 12.50 -19.84 -0.34
N GLY A 67 12.16 -19.93 0.95
CA GLY A 67 12.09 -21.21 1.67
C GLY A 67 11.02 -22.14 1.10
N ARG A 68 9.84 -21.61 0.77
CA ARG A 68 8.77 -22.39 0.10
C ARG A 68 9.18 -22.87 -1.29
N ALA A 69 9.82 -22.01 -2.08
CA ALA A 69 10.33 -22.38 -3.40
C ALA A 69 11.42 -23.46 -3.30
N GLN A 70 12.34 -23.33 -2.34
CA GLN A 70 13.38 -24.32 -2.08
C GLN A 70 12.77 -25.66 -1.64
N SER A 71 11.85 -25.65 -0.67
CA SER A 71 11.17 -26.85 -0.19
C SER A 71 10.45 -27.57 -1.33
N PHE A 72 9.69 -26.83 -2.14
CA PHE A 72 9.03 -27.40 -3.32
C PHE A 72 10.05 -28.02 -4.29
N SER A 73 11.18 -27.37 -4.52
CA SER A 73 12.22 -27.89 -5.39
C SER A 73 12.85 -29.18 -4.85
N VAL A 74 13.13 -29.23 -3.55
CA VAL A 74 13.63 -30.44 -2.86
C VAL A 74 12.61 -31.58 -2.96
N ASP A 75 11.34 -31.32 -2.68
CA ASP A 75 10.29 -32.34 -2.67
C ASP A 75 10.07 -33.01 -4.04
N ASN A 76 10.30 -32.27 -5.14
CA ASN A 76 10.00 -32.75 -6.49
C ASN A 76 11.24 -33.05 -7.34
N PHE A 77 12.40 -32.47 -7.01
CA PHE A 77 13.57 -32.46 -7.90
C PHE A 77 14.90 -32.83 -7.20
N SER A 78 14.86 -33.49 -6.02
CA SER A 78 16.09 -33.86 -5.30
C SER A 78 16.96 -34.88 -6.03
N THR A 79 16.37 -35.71 -6.89
CA THR A 79 17.09 -36.72 -7.69
C THR A 79 16.68 -36.64 -9.14
N GLU A 80 17.56 -37.09 -10.04
CA GLU A 80 17.25 -37.12 -11.47
C GLU A 80 16.03 -38.00 -11.76
N GLN A 81 15.90 -39.13 -11.06
CA GLN A 81 14.73 -39.99 -11.19
C GLN A 81 13.42 -39.29 -10.80
N GLN A 82 13.41 -38.52 -9.70
CA GLN A 82 12.23 -37.74 -9.29
C GLN A 82 11.91 -36.64 -10.30
N TYR A 83 12.93 -35.92 -10.77
CA TYR A 83 12.78 -34.92 -11.81
C TYR A 83 12.18 -35.51 -13.09
N LEU A 84 12.71 -36.64 -13.58
CA LEU A 84 12.19 -37.32 -14.75
C LEU A 84 10.76 -37.85 -14.54
N SER A 85 10.46 -38.38 -13.35
CA SER A 85 9.11 -38.79 -12.99
C SER A 85 8.12 -37.62 -13.11
N CYS A 86 8.50 -36.46 -12.58
CA CYS A 86 7.71 -35.24 -12.65
C CYS A 86 7.65 -34.62 -14.06
N LEU A 87 8.70 -34.77 -14.86
CA LEU A 87 8.76 -34.31 -16.25
C LEU A 87 7.70 -35.03 -17.10
N TYR A 88 7.59 -36.35 -16.95
CA TYR A 88 6.64 -37.16 -17.72
C TYR A 88 5.23 -37.17 -17.12
N ASN A 89 5.13 -37.27 -15.80
CA ASN A 89 3.88 -37.43 -15.08
C ASN A 89 3.79 -36.43 -13.92
N PRO A 90 3.63 -35.12 -14.20
CA PRO A 90 3.59 -34.12 -13.15
C PRO A 90 2.34 -34.30 -12.27
N PRO A 91 2.48 -34.23 -10.94
CA PRO A 91 1.38 -34.50 -10.02
C PRO A 91 0.29 -33.43 -10.15
N ALA A 92 -0.97 -33.89 -10.26
CA ALA A 92 -2.13 -33.01 -10.24
C ALA A 92 -2.41 -32.52 -8.82
N ARG A 93 -1.71 -31.46 -8.41
CA ARG A 93 -1.88 -30.83 -7.10
C ARG A 93 -2.48 -29.43 -7.25
N GLU A 94 -3.43 -29.13 -6.38
CA GLU A 94 -3.86 -27.75 -6.14
C GLU A 94 -3.15 -27.21 -4.90
N VAL A 95 -2.65 -25.97 -5.00
CA VAL A 95 -2.04 -25.26 -3.86
C VAL A 95 -2.99 -24.22 -3.28
N PHE A 96 -2.84 -23.92 -2.00
CA PHE A 96 -3.49 -22.76 -1.39
C PHE A 96 -2.61 -21.53 -1.63
N PRO A 97 -3.06 -20.54 -2.42
CA PRO A 97 -2.27 -19.37 -2.71
C PRO A 97 -2.11 -18.45 -1.49
N ILE A 98 -0.93 -17.84 -1.39
CA ILE A 98 -0.65 -16.79 -0.40
C ILE A 98 -1.27 -15.49 -0.87
N CYS A 99 -2.15 -14.92 -0.05
CA CYS A 99 -2.77 -13.63 -0.31
C CYS A 99 -1.87 -12.51 0.22
N PHE A 100 -1.09 -11.87 -0.65
CA PHE A 100 -0.29 -10.71 -0.28
C PHE A 100 -1.12 -9.42 -0.42
N THR A 101 -1.50 -8.82 0.72
CA THR A 101 -2.36 -7.63 0.74
C THR A 101 -1.84 -6.49 1.60
N GLY A 102 -2.51 -5.34 1.51
CA GLY A 102 -2.10 -4.09 2.16
C GLY A 102 -2.75 -2.88 1.50
N LEU A 103 -2.60 -1.71 2.12
CA LEU A 103 -3.08 -0.44 1.57
C LEU A 103 -2.45 -0.14 0.20
N ALA A 104 -3.16 0.64 -0.62
CA ALA A 104 -2.62 1.06 -1.90
C ALA A 104 -1.40 1.98 -1.69
N GLY A 105 -0.29 1.70 -2.36
CA GLY A 105 0.90 2.57 -2.31
C GLY A 105 1.88 2.33 -1.15
N VAL A 106 1.70 1.29 -0.33
CA VAL A 106 2.65 0.94 0.76
C VAL A 106 3.94 0.26 0.29
N GLY A 107 3.96 -0.32 -0.91
CA GLY A 107 5.15 -0.97 -1.49
C GLY A 107 5.00 -2.45 -1.87
N LYS A 108 3.78 -2.96 -2.03
CA LYS A 108 3.52 -4.37 -2.41
C LYS A 108 4.21 -4.78 -3.72
N SER A 109 3.92 -4.08 -4.82
CA SER A 109 4.55 -4.39 -6.12
C SER A 109 6.07 -4.23 -6.10
N ALA A 110 6.60 -3.24 -5.35
CA ALA A 110 8.04 -3.10 -5.16
C ALA A 110 8.65 -4.29 -4.39
N THR A 111 7.91 -4.88 -3.44
CA THR A 111 8.30 -6.10 -2.74
C THR A 111 8.31 -7.32 -3.67
N ILE A 112 7.35 -7.44 -4.59
CA ILE A 112 7.39 -8.49 -5.63
C ILE A 112 8.56 -8.30 -6.59
N THR A 113 8.85 -7.06 -7.01
CA THR A 113 10.05 -6.76 -7.81
C THR A 113 11.33 -7.13 -7.07
N ALA A 114 11.41 -6.83 -5.77
CA ALA A 114 12.52 -7.25 -4.92
C ALA A 114 12.63 -8.78 -4.85
N LEU A 115 11.54 -9.50 -4.60
CA LEU A 115 11.52 -10.97 -4.60
C LEU A 115 12.05 -11.56 -5.92
N ARG A 116 11.61 -11.03 -7.06
CA ARG A 116 12.08 -11.46 -8.39
C ARG A 116 13.58 -11.24 -8.60
N LYS A 117 14.17 -10.23 -7.95
CA LYS A 117 15.61 -9.93 -8.03
C LYS A 117 16.47 -10.97 -7.30
N VAL A 118 15.97 -11.56 -6.22
CA VAL A 118 16.70 -12.54 -5.38
C VAL A 118 16.31 -13.98 -5.65
N LEU A 119 15.20 -14.22 -6.33
CA LEU A 119 14.92 -15.52 -6.92
C LEU A 119 16.02 -15.88 -7.93
N PRO A 120 16.46 -17.15 -7.98
CA PRO A 120 17.56 -17.56 -8.85
C PRO A 120 17.29 -17.20 -10.32
N SER A 121 18.29 -16.64 -11.00
CA SER A 121 18.22 -16.40 -12.44
C SER A 121 18.08 -17.71 -13.22
N PRO A 122 17.64 -17.67 -14.49
CA PRO A 122 17.66 -18.84 -15.35
C PRO A 122 19.04 -19.49 -15.37
N GLN A 123 19.10 -20.81 -15.26
CA GLN A 123 20.35 -21.59 -15.22
C GLN A 123 20.27 -22.77 -16.18
N ALA A 124 21.40 -23.19 -16.71
CA ALA A 124 21.50 -24.36 -17.57
C ALA A 124 21.46 -25.65 -16.72
N LEU A 125 20.65 -26.61 -17.13
CA LEU A 125 20.53 -27.95 -16.55
C LEU A 125 21.12 -28.97 -17.53
N LYS A 126 22.16 -29.66 -17.06
CA LYS A 126 22.78 -30.81 -17.74
C LYS A 126 22.41 -32.09 -17.01
N ILE A 127 21.64 -32.93 -17.68
CA ILE A 127 21.30 -34.30 -17.27
C ILE A 127 21.38 -35.20 -18.50
N ASP A 128 21.67 -36.48 -18.30
CA ASP A 128 21.91 -37.45 -19.38
C ASP A 128 20.67 -37.66 -20.26
N HIS A 129 19.50 -37.34 -19.71
CA HIS A 129 18.23 -37.41 -20.42
C HIS A 129 18.09 -36.44 -21.60
N TYR A 130 18.74 -35.27 -21.55
CA TYR A 130 18.65 -34.28 -22.62
C TYR A 130 19.85 -34.36 -23.56
N VAL A 131 19.58 -34.23 -24.86
CA VAL A 131 20.62 -34.09 -25.89
C VAL A 131 21.27 -32.70 -25.83
N GLU A 132 20.50 -31.67 -25.49
CA GLU A 132 20.94 -30.29 -25.33
C GLU A 132 20.72 -29.79 -23.88
N GLU A 133 21.37 -28.70 -23.49
CA GLU A 133 21.16 -28.11 -22.17
C GLU A 133 19.73 -27.59 -22.02
N ALA A 134 19.01 -28.07 -20.99
CA ALA A 134 17.72 -27.49 -20.63
C ALA A 134 17.91 -26.20 -19.84
N VAL A 135 16.92 -25.30 -19.87
CA VAL A 135 16.93 -24.09 -19.05
C VAL A 135 15.95 -24.24 -17.91
N VAL A 136 16.43 -24.08 -16.68
CA VAL A 136 15.59 -24.09 -15.49
C VAL A 136 15.28 -22.68 -15.02
N LEU A 137 14.01 -22.45 -14.68
CA LEU A 137 13.48 -21.19 -14.20
C LEU A 137 13.10 -21.33 -12.72
N SER A 138 13.37 -20.30 -11.93
CA SER A 138 12.95 -20.29 -10.51
C SER A 138 11.48 -19.95 -10.35
N HIS A 139 10.97 -19.06 -11.19
CA HIS A 139 9.64 -18.50 -11.05
C HIS A 139 8.98 -18.15 -12.38
N TRP A 140 7.66 -18.14 -12.35
CA TRP A 140 6.84 -17.47 -13.35
C TRP A 140 6.20 -16.22 -12.76
N TYR A 141 6.00 -15.22 -13.60
CA TYR A 141 5.37 -13.95 -13.24
C TYR A 141 4.28 -13.63 -14.26
N ALA A 142 3.10 -13.26 -13.78
CA ALA A 142 2.03 -12.75 -14.62
C ALA A 142 1.37 -11.53 -13.96
N SER A 143 0.93 -10.59 -14.79
CA SER A 143 0.28 -9.35 -14.37
C SER A 143 -1.09 -9.24 -15.03
N ALA A 144 -2.12 -9.00 -14.22
CA ALA A 144 -3.48 -8.82 -14.73
C ALA A 144 -3.69 -7.49 -15.49
N ARG A 145 -2.67 -6.62 -15.56
CA ARG A 145 -2.71 -5.45 -16.45
C ARG A 145 -2.54 -5.81 -17.91
N GLU A 146 -1.80 -6.88 -18.18
CA GLU A 146 -1.43 -7.32 -19.54
C GLU A 146 -2.49 -8.26 -20.11
N SER A 147 -3.09 -9.09 -19.25
CA SER A 147 -4.23 -9.94 -19.61
C SER A 147 -5.26 -10.05 -18.49
N SER A 148 -6.54 -9.96 -18.85
CA SER A 148 -7.68 -10.08 -17.93
C SER A 148 -8.43 -11.41 -18.05
N LEU A 149 -8.00 -12.30 -18.94
CA LEU A 149 -8.66 -13.58 -19.21
C LEU A 149 -7.77 -14.74 -18.76
N VAL A 150 -8.36 -15.69 -18.02
CA VAL A 150 -7.67 -16.91 -17.54
C VAL A 150 -6.89 -17.59 -18.68
N ARG A 151 -7.54 -17.77 -19.83
CA ARG A 151 -6.94 -18.45 -21.00
C ARG A 151 -5.72 -17.72 -21.54
N GLN A 152 -5.78 -16.39 -21.60
CA GLN A 152 -4.67 -15.57 -22.09
C GLN A 152 -3.51 -15.58 -21.09
N LEU A 153 -3.77 -15.42 -19.79
CA LEU A 153 -2.71 -15.54 -18.77
C LEU A 153 -2.01 -16.92 -18.82
N LEU A 154 -2.77 -18.00 -19.01
CA LEU A 154 -2.19 -19.33 -19.22
C LEU A 154 -1.42 -19.44 -20.56
N ALA A 155 -1.85 -18.72 -21.60
CA ALA A 155 -1.13 -18.62 -22.88
C ALA A 155 0.24 -17.98 -22.71
N ASP A 156 0.25 -16.85 -22.01
CA ASP A 156 1.43 -16.05 -21.76
C ASP A 156 2.43 -16.88 -20.96
N LEU A 157 1.96 -17.64 -19.96
CA LEU A 157 2.79 -18.61 -19.23
C LEU A 157 3.29 -19.78 -20.08
N LEU A 158 2.67 -20.08 -21.22
CA LEU A 158 3.13 -21.12 -22.15
C LEU A 158 4.04 -20.56 -23.26
N ASN A 159 4.16 -19.23 -23.41
CA ASN A 159 4.83 -18.57 -24.54
C ASN A 159 4.37 -19.12 -25.91
N GLN A 160 3.10 -19.52 -26.02
CA GLN A 160 2.57 -20.20 -27.20
C GLN A 160 1.24 -19.60 -27.64
N THR A 161 1.00 -19.62 -28.95
CA THR A 161 -0.31 -19.31 -29.51
C THR A 161 -1.29 -20.42 -29.14
N ILE A 162 -2.37 -20.04 -28.47
CA ILE A 162 -3.44 -20.96 -28.06
C ILE A 162 -4.44 -21.11 -29.20
N SER A 163 -4.91 -22.33 -29.43
CA SER A 163 -6.06 -22.58 -30.31
C SER A 163 -7.36 -22.18 -29.61
N SER A 164 -8.31 -21.63 -30.35
CA SER A 164 -9.63 -21.26 -29.81
C SER A 164 -10.37 -22.46 -29.17
N ARG A 165 -10.01 -23.70 -29.55
CA ARG A 165 -10.58 -24.95 -29.04
C ARG A 165 -9.98 -25.44 -27.72
N ASP A 166 -8.82 -24.95 -27.31
CA ASP A 166 -8.13 -25.46 -26.11
C ASP A 166 -8.96 -25.15 -24.85
N SER A 167 -9.26 -26.19 -24.07
CA SER A 167 -9.99 -26.02 -22.82
C SER A 167 -9.08 -25.45 -21.72
N VAL A 168 -9.64 -24.76 -20.73
CA VAL A 168 -8.85 -24.25 -19.58
C VAL A 168 -8.15 -25.39 -18.84
N ALA A 169 -8.79 -26.56 -18.70
CA ALA A 169 -8.18 -27.73 -18.06
C ALA A 169 -6.96 -28.25 -18.83
N GLU A 170 -7.04 -28.29 -20.15
CA GLU A 170 -5.92 -28.68 -21.02
C GLU A 170 -4.76 -27.68 -20.94
N LEU A 171 -5.07 -26.38 -20.91
CA LEU A 171 -4.08 -25.33 -20.73
C LEU A 171 -3.37 -25.43 -19.37
N ILE A 172 -4.11 -25.69 -18.28
CA ILE A 172 -3.53 -25.94 -16.96
C ILE A 172 -2.62 -27.17 -16.98
N ALA A 173 -3.04 -28.27 -17.62
CA ALA A 173 -2.22 -29.48 -17.72
C ALA A 173 -0.94 -29.26 -18.54
N ARG A 174 -0.99 -28.44 -19.59
CA ARG A 174 0.20 -28.01 -20.35
C ARG A 174 1.10 -27.09 -19.53
N CYS A 175 0.53 -26.09 -18.84
CA CYS A 175 1.27 -25.21 -17.95
C CYS A 175 1.99 -26.01 -16.87
N ARG A 176 1.30 -26.97 -16.25
CA ARG A 176 1.90 -27.85 -15.26
C ARG A 176 3.08 -28.65 -15.83
N ARG A 177 2.89 -29.33 -16.97
CA ARG A 177 4.00 -30.06 -17.62
C ARG A 177 5.21 -29.17 -17.87
N ARG A 178 4.99 -27.97 -18.41
CA ARG A 178 6.06 -27.00 -18.66
C ARG A 178 6.71 -26.52 -17.35
N ALA A 179 5.92 -26.20 -16.33
CA ALA A 179 6.43 -25.75 -15.04
C ALA A 179 7.36 -26.77 -14.40
N TYR A 180 6.99 -28.05 -14.39
CA TYR A 180 7.85 -29.11 -13.85
C TYR A 180 9.07 -29.38 -14.75
N ALA A 181 8.91 -29.31 -16.08
CA ALA A 181 10.03 -29.43 -17.01
C ALA A 181 11.05 -28.30 -16.88
N GLU A 182 10.61 -27.07 -16.62
CA GLU A 182 11.50 -25.92 -16.39
C GLU A 182 11.93 -25.80 -14.91
N GLY A 183 11.49 -26.71 -14.04
CA GLY A 183 11.78 -26.67 -12.61
C GLY A 183 11.22 -25.44 -11.88
N VAL A 184 10.13 -24.84 -12.38
CA VAL A 184 9.49 -23.64 -11.80
C VAL A 184 9.04 -23.93 -10.38
N SER A 185 9.56 -23.16 -9.41
CA SER A 185 9.33 -23.41 -7.99
C SER A 185 8.40 -22.39 -7.32
N THR A 186 7.99 -21.34 -8.03
CA THR A 186 6.97 -20.40 -7.54
C THR A 186 6.29 -19.67 -8.70
N VAL A 187 5.01 -19.30 -8.51
CA VAL A 187 4.24 -18.47 -9.43
C VAL A 187 3.85 -17.18 -8.72
N LEU A 188 4.11 -16.04 -9.38
CA LEU A 188 3.85 -14.70 -8.87
C LEU A 188 2.76 -14.03 -9.70
N LEU A 189 1.66 -13.64 -9.06
CA LEU A 189 0.53 -12.96 -9.69
C LEU A 189 0.39 -11.54 -9.14
N ASP A 190 0.76 -10.52 -9.92
CA ASP A 190 0.64 -9.11 -9.49
C ASP A 190 -0.57 -8.42 -10.14
N GLU A 191 -1.01 -7.32 -9.51
CA GLU A 191 -1.98 -6.39 -10.06
C GLU A 191 -3.37 -7.00 -10.36
N MET A 192 -3.77 -8.05 -9.62
CA MET A 192 -5.04 -8.78 -9.83
C MET A 192 -6.30 -7.92 -9.69
N GLN A 193 -6.21 -6.73 -9.08
CA GLN A 193 -7.31 -5.78 -9.06
C GLN A 193 -7.69 -5.22 -10.43
N PHE A 194 -6.83 -5.31 -11.46
CA PHE A 194 -7.12 -4.78 -12.80
C PHE A 194 -8.08 -5.68 -13.61
N VAL A 195 -8.22 -6.96 -13.27
CA VAL A 195 -9.26 -7.84 -13.82
C VAL A 195 -10.67 -7.32 -13.49
N ASN A 196 -10.83 -6.62 -12.36
CA ASN A 196 -12.11 -6.11 -11.86
C ASN A 196 -12.65 -4.86 -12.59
N LEU A 197 -12.04 -4.41 -13.70
CA LEU A 197 -12.56 -3.30 -14.53
C LEU A 197 -13.82 -3.73 -15.30
N GLY A 198 -14.93 -3.91 -14.58
CA GLY A 198 -16.25 -4.23 -15.13
C GLY A 198 -16.64 -5.71 -15.12
N GLN A 199 -15.75 -6.60 -14.66
CA GLN A 199 -15.96 -8.04 -14.65
C GLN A 199 -15.78 -8.57 -13.22
N GLY A 200 -16.86 -9.08 -12.63
CA GLY A 200 -17.01 -9.25 -11.17
C GLY A 200 -15.99 -10.17 -10.48
N ALA A 201 -16.02 -10.18 -9.15
CA ALA A 201 -15.11 -10.93 -8.28
C ALA A 201 -14.99 -12.44 -8.59
N ALA A 202 -16.03 -13.01 -9.22
CA ALA A 202 -16.03 -14.38 -9.72
C ALA A 202 -14.88 -14.64 -10.72
N ARG A 203 -14.61 -13.72 -11.66
CA ARG A 203 -13.54 -13.93 -12.65
C ARG A 203 -12.15 -13.95 -12.02
N VAL A 204 -11.90 -13.06 -11.06
CA VAL A 204 -10.63 -13.06 -10.33
C VAL A 204 -10.47 -14.38 -9.58
N THR A 205 -11.57 -14.85 -8.97
CA THR A 205 -11.59 -16.14 -8.27
C THR A 205 -11.26 -17.29 -9.22
N ASP A 206 -11.88 -17.33 -10.40
CA ASP A 206 -11.61 -18.34 -11.43
C ASP A 206 -10.15 -18.32 -11.90
N ILE A 207 -9.55 -17.13 -12.10
CA ILE A 207 -8.13 -16.98 -12.44
C ILE A 207 -7.25 -17.55 -11.33
N LEU A 208 -7.45 -17.10 -10.09
CA LEU A 208 -6.60 -17.51 -8.96
C LEU A 208 -6.69 -19.01 -8.71
N LEU A 209 -7.89 -19.59 -8.74
CA LEU A 209 -8.10 -21.04 -8.57
C LEU A 209 -7.57 -21.85 -9.76
N SER A 210 -7.62 -21.31 -10.99
CA SER A 210 -7.03 -21.97 -12.15
C SER A 210 -5.50 -21.97 -12.09
N MET A 211 -4.90 -20.87 -11.66
CA MET A 211 -3.44 -20.76 -11.46
C MET A 211 -2.96 -21.65 -10.31
N ALA A 212 -3.74 -21.75 -9.23
CA ALA A 212 -3.45 -22.66 -8.11
C ALA A 212 -3.37 -24.14 -8.53
N LYS A 213 -4.07 -24.53 -9.60
CA LYS A 213 -4.02 -25.89 -10.15
C LYS A 213 -2.74 -26.18 -10.95
N ILE A 214 -1.87 -25.20 -11.20
CA ILE A 214 -0.54 -25.46 -11.78
C ILE A 214 0.29 -26.31 -10.80
N GLY A 215 0.11 -26.11 -9.50
CA GLY A 215 0.68 -26.97 -8.46
C GLY A 215 1.99 -26.48 -7.84
N ALA A 216 2.61 -25.43 -8.40
CA ALA A 216 3.74 -24.73 -7.77
C ALA A 216 3.24 -23.70 -6.73
N PRO A 217 4.01 -23.41 -5.67
CA PRO A 217 3.70 -22.36 -4.70
C PRO A 217 3.27 -21.05 -5.36
N LEU A 218 2.11 -20.52 -4.97
CA LEU A 218 1.47 -19.39 -5.61
C LEU A 218 1.32 -18.24 -4.63
N ILE A 219 1.77 -17.04 -5.01
CA ILE A 219 1.49 -15.79 -4.29
C ILE A 219 0.80 -14.83 -5.24
N TYR A 220 -0.26 -14.18 -4.75
CA TYR A 220 -0.94 -13.13 -5.50
C TYR A 220 -1.06 -11.84 -4.70
N VAL A 221 -0.91 -10.71 -5.40
CA VAL A 221 -1.02 -9.39 -4.82
C VAL A 221 -2.43 -8.85 -4.95
N ALA A 222 -3.01 -8.39 -3.84
CA ALA A 222 -4.34 -7.82 -3.80
C ALA A 222 -4.38 -6.54 -2.96
N ASN A 223 -5.15 -5.54 -3.41
CA ASN A 223 -5.54 -4.43 -2.53
C ASN A 223 -6.71 -4.83 -1.64
N TYR A 224 -6.93 -4.12 -0.53
CA TYR A 224 -8.04 -4.39 0.38
C TYR A 224 -9.40 -4.42 -0.31
N SER A 225 -9.63 -3.56 -1.30
CA SER A 225 -10.86 -3.57 -2.10
C SER A 225 -11.13 -4.89 -2.80
N LEU A 226 -10.09 -5.55 -3.35
CA LEU A 226 -10.22 -6.88 -3.95
C LEU A 226 -10.46 -7.93 -2.88
N VAL A 227 -9.75 -7.87 -1.75
CA VAL A 227 -9.94 -8.84 -0.67
C VAL A 227 -11.34 -8.77 -0.05
N HIS A 228 -11.91 -7.58 0.16
CA HIS A 228 -13.30 -7.44 0.61
C HIS A 228 -14.29 -8.10 -0.36
N LYS A 229 -14.05 -7.97 -1.68
CA LYS A 229 -14.87 -8.66 -2.69
C LYS A 229 -14.69 -10.18 -2.64
N LEU A 230 -13.47 -10.68 -2.41
CA LEU A 230 -13.20 -12.11 -2.25
C LEU A 230 -13.86 -12.67 -0.99
N LYS A 231 -13.95 -11.89 0.09
CA LYS A 231 -14.67 -12.28 1.32
C LYS A 231 -16.18 -12.40 1.15
N GLU A 232 -16.75 -11.75 0.14
CA GLU A 232 -18.18 -11.84 -0.19
C GLU A 232 -18.51 -13.11 -1.02
N ARG A 233 -17.50 -13.92 -1.38
CA ARG A 233 -17.68 -15.21 -2.08
C ARG A 233 -18.19 -16.29 -1.13
N ASN A 234 -18.54 -17.44 -1.70
CA ASN A 234 -18.81 -18.67 -0.96
C ASN A 234 -17.64 -19.02 -0.03
N SER A 235 -17.95 -19.75 1.04
CA SER A 235 -17.00 -20.15 2.07
C SER A 235 -15.84 -20.96 1.51
N GLU A 236 -16.09 -21.83 0.52
CA GLU A 236 -15.07 -22.64 -0.13
C GLU A 236 -14.00 -21.79 -0.85
N ASP A 237 -14.42 -20.90 -1.75
CA ASP A 237 -13.51 -19.99 -2.48
C ASP A 237 -12.73 -19.11 -1.48
N THR A 238 -13.41 -18.64 -0.44
CA THR A 238 -12.81 -17.82 0.62
C THR A 238 -11.72 -18.57 1.38
N GLN A 239 -11.99 -19.82 1.77
CA GLN A 239 -11.01 -20.67 2.47
C GLN A 239 -9.83 -21.04 1.58
N ARG A 240 -10.07 -21.27 0.28
CA ARG A 240 -9.02 -21.59 -0.69
C ARG A 240 -8.10 -20.40 -0.96
N LEU A 241 -8.65 -19.18 -1.07
CA LEU A 241 -7.87 -18.00 -1.46
C LEU A 241 -7.35 -17.15 -0.29
N LEU A 242 -8.07 -17.09 0.84
CA LEU A 242 -7.80 -16.14 1.92
C LEU A 242 -7.35 -16.80 3.23
N SER A 243 -7.00 -18.09 3.21
CA SER A 243 -6.50 -18.83 4.39
C SER A 243 -5.10 -18.39 4.82
N GLU A 244 -4.23 -18.01 3.90
CA GLU A 244 -2.86 -17.57 4.18
C GLU A 244 -2.62 -16.09 3.79
N PRO A 245 -3.21 -15.12 4.52
CA PRO A 245 -2.96 -13.71 4.24
C PRO A 245 -1.61 -13.26 4.80
N ARG A 246 -0.90 -12.44 4.02
CA ARG A 246 0.28 -11.67 4.44
C ARG A 246 -0.02 -10.21 4.23
N ILE A 247 -0.02 -9.43 5.31
CA ILE A 247 -0.59 -8.08 5.30
C ILE A 247 0.52 -7.05 5.54
N MET A 248 0.85 -6.29 4.49
CA MET A 248 1.79 -5.17 4.58
C MET A 248 1.07 -3.93 5.09
N LEU A 249 1.42 -3.56 6.32
CA LEU A 249 0.99 -2.32 6.94
C LEU A 249 1.89 -1.15 6.48
N PRO A 250 1.40 0.10 6.54
CA PRO A 250 2.25 1.28 6.40
C PRO A 250 3.39 1.28 7.43
N ASP A 251 4.50 1.90 7.06
CA ASP A 251 5.62 2.12 7.97
C ASP A 251 5.17 3.01 9.14
N THR A 252 5.52 2.65 10.36
CA THR A 252 5.25 3.46 11.56
C THR A 252 6.38 4.45 11.81
N LEU A 253 6.10 5.57 12.49
CA LEU A 253 7.09 6.59 12.80
C LEU A 253 8.33 6.00 13.52
N ASP A 254 8.14 5.11 14.50
CA ASP A 254 9.25 4.52 15.27
C ASP A 254 10.10 3.52 14.48
N CYS A 255 9.70 3.19 13.25
CA CYS A 255 10.38 2.17 12.48
C CYS A 255 11.72 2.68 11.95
N LYS A 256 12.78 1.86 12.08
CA LYS A 256 14.10 2.18 11.50
C LYS A 256 14.04 2.31 9.97
N SER A 257 13.23 1.48 9.30
CA SER A 257 13.06 1.55 7.83
C SER A 257 12.43 2.85 7.37
N TRP A 258 11.55 3.46 8.18
CA TRP A 258 10.96 4.76 7.87
C TRP A 258 12.02 5.86 7.85
N HIS A 259 12.85 5.91 8.89
CA HIS A 259 13.94 6.89 9.00
C HIS A 259 15.03 6.67 7.93
N GLU A 260 15.35 5.42 7.60
CA GLU A 260 16.23 5.09 6.47
C GLU A 260 15.63 5.58 5.15
N TYR A 261 14.36 5.30 4.89
CA TYR A 261 13.67 5.77 3.69
C TYR A 261 13.68 7.31 3.60
N MET A 262 13.46 8.03 4.71
CA MET A 262 13.55 9.50 4.74
C MET A 262 14.95 10.02 4.43
N ARG A 263 16.01 9.40 4.97
CA ARG A 263 17.41 9.76 4.67
C ARG A 263 17.72 9.57 3.19
N GLU A 264 17.23 8.49 2.60
CA GLU A 264 17.46 8.21 1.18
C GLU A 264 16.63 9.14 0.27
N CYS A 265 15.43 9.55 0.69
CA CYS A 265 14.69 10.62 0.00
C CYS A 265 15.40 11.98 0.06
N LEU A 266 16.05 12.32 1.18
CA LEU A 266 16.88 13.52 1.30
C LEU A 266 18.08 13.46 0.34
N ALA A 267 18.80 12.34 0.35
CA ALA A 267 19.94 12.10 -0.53
C ALA A 267 19.53 12.17 -2.01
N ALA A 268 18.43 11.52 -2.40
CA ALA A 268 17.91 11.55 -3.77
C ALA A 268 17.52 12.97 -4.23
N CYS A 269 17.07 13.83 -3.31
CA CYS A 269 16.73 15.22 -3.61
C CYS A 269 17.96 16.13 -3.82
N ASN A 270 19.18 15.67 -3.52
CA ASN A 270 20.43 16.41 -3.66
C ASN A 270 20.41 17.78 -2.94
N ASP A 271 20.22 17.76 -1.62
CA ASP A 271 20.18 18.93 -0.72
C ASP A 271 19.09 19.99 -1.00
N ARG A 272 18.13 19.67 -1.88
CA ARG A 272 16.98 20.55 -2.12
C ARG A 272 16.00 20.58 -0.95
N LEU A 273 16.02 19.60 -0.06
CA LEU A 273 15.19 19.58 1.14
C LEU A 273 15.97 20.22 2.30
N LYS A 274 15.67 21.48 2.62
CA LYS A 274 16.30 22.22 3.73
C LYS A 274 15.54 21.99 5.04
N ILE A 275 15.33 20.73 5.40
CA ILE A 275 14.58 20.31 6.59
C ILE A 275 15.39 19.22 7.28
N GLU A 276 15.53 19.31 8.61
CA GLU A 276 16.17 18.27 9.40
C GLU A 276 15.44 16.92 9.22
N ALA A 277 16.18 15.83 9.07
CA ALA A 277 15.63 14.51 8.78
C ALA A 277 14.56 14.04 9.79
N LYS A 278 14.74 14.33 11.09
CA LYS A 278 13.76 13.96 12.13
C LYS A 278 12.44 14.71 11.98
N ILE A 279 12.53 16.03 11.83
CA ILE A 279 11.36 16.90 11.63
C ILE A 279 10.63 16.51 10.33
N LEU A 280 11.38 16.25 9.27
CA LEU A 280 10.83 15.80 7.99
C LEU A 280 10.09 14.47 8.12
N ALA A 281 10.65 13.50 8.85
CA ALA A 281 10.04 12.20 9.07
C ALA A 281 8.69 12.30 9.80
N GLU A 282 8.59 13.17 10.80
CA GLU A 282 7.35 13.43 11.54
C GLU A 282 6.31 14.15 10.67
N ASP A 283 6.69 15.24 10.00
CA ASP A 283 5.78 16.01 9.15
C ASP A 283 5.26 15.15 7.99
N LEU A 284 6.13 14.39 7.31
CA LEU A 284 5.72 13.50 6.23
C LEU A 284 4.85 12.37 6.76
N TYR A 285 5.15 11.78 7.91
CA TYR A 285 4.29 10.75 8.49
C TYR A 285 2.90 11.30 8.80
N ARG A 286 2.81 12.51 9.37
CA ARG A 286 1.54 13.20 9.64
C ARG A 286 0.71 13.45 8.38
N PHE A 287 1.35 13.81 7.27
CA PHE A 287 0.65 14.12 6.02
C PHE A 287 0.36 12.90 5.13
N THR A 288 1.01 11.76 5.37
CA THR A 288 0.97 10.61 4.45
C THR A 288 0.58 9.29 5.11
N PHE A 289 0.50 9.25 6.43
CA PHE A 289 0.24 8.03 7.22
C PHE A 289 1.27 6.90 6.94
N GLY A 290 2.51 7.27 6.60
CA GLY A 290 3.56 6.29 6.27
C GLY A 290 3.41 5.62 4.90
N ILE A 291 2.53 6.12 4.04
CA ILE A 291 2.29 5.56 2.70
C ILE A 291 3.31 6.16 1.71
N LYS A 292 4.26 5.35 1.23
CA LYS A 292 5.37 5.78 0.35
C LYS A 292 4.89 6.51 -0.92
N ARG A 293 3.82 6.04 -1.57
CA ARG A 293 3.24 6.73 -2.73
C ARG A 293 2.78 8.16 -2.40
N PHE A 294 2.21 8.35 -1.21
CA PHE A 294 1.71 9.65 -0.76
C PHE A 294 2.86 10.60 -0.41
N VAL A 295 3.99 10.07 0.09
CA VAL A 295 5.23 10.83 0.30
C VAL A 295 5.75 11.38 -1.02
N VAL A 296 5.92 10.53 -2.04
CA VAL A 296 6.43 10.94 -3.35
C VAL A 296 5.55 12.04 -3.96
N GLN A 297 4.23 11.87 -3.91
CA GLN A 297 3.29 12.85 -4.44
C GLN A 297 3.34 14.18 -3.66
N LEU A 298 3.45 14.13 -2.34
CA LEU A 298 3.55 15.33 -1.50
C LEU A 298 4.84 16.10 -1.78
N LEU A 299 5.99 15.41 -1.88
CA LEU A 299 7.28 16.01 -2.20
C LEU A 299 7.30 16.62 -3.60
N LYS A 300 6.68 15.96 -4.58
CA LYS A 300 6.50 16.49 -5.93
C LYS A 300 5.72 17.82 -5.92
N LEU A 301 4.60 17.87 -5.21
CA LEU A 301 3.79 19.08 -5.10
C LEU A 301 4.51 20.18 -4.31
N ALA A 302 5.21 19.83 -3.23
CA ALA A 302 6.00 20.79 -2.46
C ALA A 302 7.13 21.42 -3.29
N TYR A 303 7.75 20.64 -4.19
CA TYR A 303 8.70 21.18 -5.15
C TYR A 303 8.06 22.17 -6.14
N LEU A 304 6.83 21.91 -6.59
CA LEU A 304 6.09 22.85 -7.46
C LEU A 304 5.72 24.15 -6.73
N GLU A 305 5.35 24.08 -5.45
CA GLU A 305 5.10 25.25 -4.61
C GLU A 305 6.38 26.08 -4.42
N ALA A 306 7.51 25.42 -4.09
CA ALA A 306 8.80 26.08 -3.98
C ALA A 306 9.20 26.79 -5.28
N ARG A 307 9.04 26.13 -6.44
CA ARG A 307 9.32 26.71 -7.76
C ARG A 307 8.39 27.86 -8.11
N SER A 308 7.14 27.83 -7.66
CA SER A 308 6.19 28.93 -7.86
C SER A 308 6.58 30.17 -7.05
N ALA A 309 7.24 29.97 -5.91
CA ALA A 309 7.88 31.02 -5.12
C ALA A 309 9.31 31.37 -5.61
N SER A 310 9.70 30.97 -6.82
CA SER A 310 11.03 31.18 -7.40
C SER A 310 12.19 30.60 -6.57
N ARG A 311 11.93 29.57 -5.76
CA ARG A 311 12.95 28.84 -4.98
C ARG A 311 13.19 27.46 -5.58
N PHE A 312 14.42 26.96 -5.43
CA PHE A 312 14.82 25.62 -5.86
C PHE A 312 14.91 24.61 -4.70
N SER A 313 14.77 25.09 -3.47
CA SER A 313 14.76 24.29 -2.25
C SER A 313 13.38 24.25 -1.60
N ILE A 314 12.98 23.06 -1.14
CA ILE A 314 11.76 22.77 -0.41
C ILE A 314 11.99 23.07 1.07
N GLU A 315 11.13 23.88 1.65
CA GLU A 315 11.07 24.19 3.07
C GLU A 315 9.78 23.62 3.70
N ARG A 316 9.70 23.65 5.03
CA ARG A 316 8.54 23.14 5.78
C ARG A 316 7.21 23.78 5.34
N ARG A 317 7.21 25.07 4.98
CA ARG A 317 6.04 25.79 4.47
C ARG A 317 5.51 25.20 3.15
N ASP A 318 6.39 24.69 2.30
CA ASP A 318 6.03 24.15 0.99
C ASP A 318 5.34 22.79 1.14
N LEU A 319 5.74 21.99 2.14
CA LEU A 319 5.04 20.75 2.51
C LEU A 319 3.61 21.02 2.98
N GLN A 320 3.42 22.05 3.81
CA GLN A 320 2.11 22.44 4.30
C GLN A 320 1.22 22.98 3.17
N ALA A 321 1.78 23.83 2.30
CA ALA A 321 1.08 24.32 1.11
C ALA A 321 0.67 23.16 0.19
N ALA A 322 1.58 22.22 -0.07
CA ALA A 322 1.30 21.04 -0.87
C ALA A 322 0.20 20.15 -0.27
N PHE A 323 0.18 19.97 1.06
CA PHE A 323 -0.85 19.19 1.74
C PHE A 323 -2.26 19.81 1.61
N VAL A 324 -2.35 21.13 1.62
CA VAL A 324 -3.62 21.87 1.48
C VAL A 324 -4.01 22.07 0.00
N SER A 325 -3.06 21.89 -0.92
CA SER A 325 -3.30 22.06 -2.36
C SER A 325 -4.40 21.15 -2.91
N SER A 326 -5.09 21.62 -3.94
CA SER A 326 -6.09 20.82 -4.66
C SER A 326 -5.51 19.54 -5.25
N GLY A 327 -4.24 19.57 -5.69
CA GLY A 327 -3.51 18.43 -6.24
C GLY A 327 -3.27 17.29 -5.24
N TYR A 328 -3.39 17.55 -3.94
CA TYR A 328 -3.25 16.54 -2.87
C TYR A 328 -4.58 16.15 -2.20
N SER A 329 -5.69 16.78 -2.57
CA SER A 329 -7.00 16.63 -1.92
C SER A 329 -7.46 15.17 -1.73
N VAL A 330 -7.33 14.33 -2.77
CA VAL A 330 -7.73 12.91 -2.72
C VAL A 330 -6.89 12.13 -1.71
N HIS A 331 -5.57 12.38 -1.66
CA HIS A 331 -4.66 11.74 -0.71
C HIS A 331 -4.91 12.22 0.71
N LYS A 332 -5.15 13.52 0.89
CA LYS A 332 -5.52 14.12 2.17
C LYS A 332 -6.77 13.48 2.77
N ILE A 333 -7.84 13.33 1.98
CA ILE A 333 -9.08 12.69 2.45
C ILE A 333 -8.79 11.25 2.93
N ALA A 334 -8.01 10.48 2.15
CA ALA A 334 -7.65 9.12 2.53
C ALA A 334 -6.84 9.08 3.84
N VAL A 335 -5.88 9.98 4.04
CA VAL A 335 -5.10 10.09 5.28
C VAL A 335 -5.98 10.44 6.48
N GLU A 336 -6.91 11.39 6.32
CA GLU A 336 -7.85 11.78 7.37
C GLU A 336 -8.79 10.64 7.77
N GLU A 337 -9.23 9.82 6.80
CA GLU A 337 -10.01 8.61 7.07
C GLU A 337 -9.20 7.55 7.82
N LEU A 338 -7.95 7.31 7.43
CA LEU A 338 -7.05 6.34 8.10
C LEU A 338 -6.75 6.76 9.54
N VAL A 339 -6.49 8.05 9.79
CA VAL A 339 -6.30 8.60 11.14
C VAL A 339 -7.57 8.43 11.98
N ARG A 340 -8.75 8.62 11.37
CA ARG A 340 -10.03 8.40 12.06
C ARG A 340 -10.21 6.94 12.44
N GLU A 341 -9.92 6.01 11.54
CA GLU A 341 -9.99 4.56 11.79
C GLU A 341 -9.04 4.14 12.92
N ALA A 342 -7.82 4.66 12.94
CA ALA A 342 -6.84 4.36 13.98
C ALA A 342 -7.31 4.77 15.39
N ILE A 343 -8.06 5.87 15.51
CA ILE A 343 -8.58 6.38 16.79
C ILE A 343 -9.90 5.71 17.16
N GLN A 344 -10.83 5.64 16.21
CA GLN A 344 -12.18 5.12 16.38
C GLN A 344 -12.23 3.71 15.78
N LYS A 345 -11.79 2.72 16.56
CA LYS A 345 -11.77 1.27 16.21
C LYS A 345 -13.09 0.72 15.63
N SER A 346 -14.18 1.47 15.76
CA SER A 346 -15.46 1.24 15.12
C SER A 346 -15.91 2.53 14.44
N SER A 347 -15.84 2.58 13.10
CA SER A 347 -16.68 3.52 12.37
C SER A 347 -17.37 2.81 11.20
N THR A 348 -18.69 2.76 11.31
CA THR A 348 -19.61 2.55 10.19
C THR A 348 -19.37 3.64 9.15
N GLY A 349 -19.12 3.26 7.89
CA GLY A 349 -18.98 4.20 6.78
C GLY A 349 -17.55 4.51 6.30
N ILE A 350 -16.50 3.85 6.81
CA ILE A 350 -15.17 3.92 6.20
C ILE A 350 -15.19 3.26 4.82
N ARG A 351 -14.48 3.84 3.85
CA ARG A 351 -14.32 3.24 2.53
C ARG A 351 -13.65 1.86 2.63
N LYS A 352 -14.25 0.84 2.00
CA LYS A 352 -13.74 -0.55 2.03
C LYS A 352 -12.30 -0.66 1.53
N ASP A 353 -11.83 0.21 0.63
CA ASP A 353 -10.46 0.17 0.10
C ASP A 353 -9.38 0.61 1.09
N LEU A 354 -9.74 1.35 2.15
CA LEU A 354 -8.82 1.78 3.21
C LEU A 354 -8.90 0.88 4.45
N LYS A 355 -10.05 0.26 4.69
CA LYS A 355 -10.25 -0.65 5.83
C LYS A 355 -9.55 -1.98 5.61
N CYS A 356 -8.71 -2.40 6.56
CA CYS A 356 -8.13 -3.73 6.52
C CYS A 356 -9.23 -4.80 6.64
N PRO A 357 -9.30 -5.79 5.74
CA PRO A 357 -10.32 -6.83 5.77
C PRO A 357 -10.05 -7.89 6.85
N PHE A 358 -8.83 -7.97 7.39
CA PHE A 358 -8.45 -8.97 8.39
C PHE A 358 -8.31 -8.34 9.77
N THR A 359 -8.50 -9.15 10.81
CA THR A 359 -8.32 -8.71 12.19
C THR A 359 -6.84 -8.64 12.50
N ILE A 360 -6.29 -7.42 12.60
CA ILE A 360 -4.89 -7.20 12.98
C ILE A 360 -4.86 -6.41 14.29
N PRO A 361 -3.98 -6.77 15.25
CA PRO A 361 -3.73 -5.89 16.38
C PRO A 361 -3.10 -4.58 15.89
N LEU A 362 -3.84 -3.47 15.99
CA LEU A 362 -3.29 -2.15 15.74
C LEU A 362 -2.12 -1.88 16.71
N ARG A 363 -0.97 -1.46 16.16
CA ARG A 363 0.21 -1.09 16.96
C ARG A 363 -0.10 0.15 17.81
N SER A 364 0.30 0.13 19.08
CA SER A 364 0.07 1.22 20.04
C SER A 364 0.63 2.55 19.56
N SER A 365 1.80 2.56 18.92
CA SER A 365 2.45 3.78 18.45
C SER A 365 1.66 4.57 17.40
N VAL A 366 0.96 3.89 16.49
CA VAL A 366 0.10 4.53 15.49
C VAL A 366 -1.08 5.24 16.16
N ILE A 367 -1.66 4.60 17.18
CA ILE A 367 -2.78 5.14 17.96
C ILE A 367 -2.31 6.32 18.81
N GLU A 368 -1.18 6.18 19.51
CA GLU A 368 -0.60 7.22 20.36
C GLU A 368 -0.23 8.46 19.55
N PHE A 369 0.43 8.28 18.40
CA PHE A 369 0.75 9.39 17.51
C PHE A 369 -0.53 10.07 17.00
N SER A 370 -1.50 9.31 16.52
CA SER A 370 -2.77 9.85 16.01
C SER A 370 -3.56 10.60 17.08
N ARG A 371 -3.53 10.12 18.34
CA ARG A 371 -4.13 10.80 19.50
C ARG A 371 -3.39 12.08 19.84
N LYS A 372 -2.07 12.04 19.99
CA LYS A 372 -1.25 13.22 20.29
C LYS A 372 -1.39 14.30 19.22
N ASP A 373 -1.31 13.94 17.94
CA ASP A 373 -1.49 14.87 16.84
C ASP A 373 -2.91 15.48 16.83
N ARG A 374 -3.95 14.69 17.11
CA ARG A 374 -5.31 15.20 17.26
C ARG A 374 -5.43 16.17 18.43
N GLU A 375 -4.92 15.81 19.60
CA GLU A 375 -4.92 16.66 20.79
C GLU A 375 -4.20 17.98 20.53
N GLN A 376 -3.04 17.94 19.87
CA GLN A 376 -2.29 19.14 19.49
C GLN A 376 -3.06 20.00 18.49
N ARG A 377 -3.75 19.42 17.50
CA ARG A 377 -4.61 20.17 16.57
C ARG A 377 -5.80 20.81 17.27
N VAL A 378 -6.44 20.09 18.17
CA VAL A 378 -7.56 20.61 18.97
C VAL A 378 -7.08 21.76 19.86
N ALA A 379 -5.98 21.57 20.59
CA ALA A 379 -5.36 22.61 21.41
C ALA A 379 -5.00 23.86 20.60
N THR A 380 -4.39 23.67 19.42
CA THR A 380 -4.04 24.77 18.51
C THR A 380 -5.28 25.50 18.00
N LYS A 381 -6.34 24.77 17.64
CA LYS A 381 -7.60 25.37 17.16
C LYS A 381 -8.32 26.13 18.28
N VAL A 382 -8.33 25.58 19.49
CA VAL A 382 -8.88 26.25 20.68
C VAL A 382 -8.09 27.52 20.97
N LEU A 383 -6.75 27.46 20.96
CA LEU A 383 -5.89 28.63 21.12
C LEU A 383 -6.21 29.70 20.09
N VAL A 384 -6.19 29.37 18.79
CA VAL A 384 -6.51 30.32 17.71
C VAL A 384 -7.92 30.91 17.86
N SER A 385 -8.90 30.12 18.32
CA SER A 385 -10.26 30.60 18.54
C SER A 385 -10.43 31.49 19.79
N ALA A 386 -9.50 31.39 20.74
CA ALA A 386 -9.51 32.17 21.99
C ALA A 386 -8.77 33.51 21.87
N LEU A 387 -7.98 33.72 20.81
CA LEU A 387 -7.22 34.94 20.58
C LEU A 387 -8.15 36.11 20.19
N THR A 388 -7.83 37.29 20.69
CA THR A 388 -8.46 38.54 20.26
C THR A 388 -8.01 38.91 18.84
N LYS A 389 -8.75 39.80 18.15
CA LYS A 389 -8.42 40.20 16.76
C LYS A 389 -7.00 40.77 16.62
N THR A 390 -6.53 41.49 17.62
CA THR A 390 -5.19 42.10 17.67
C THR A 390 -4.09 41.06 17.89
N GLU A 391 -4.32 40.09 18.76
CA GLU A 391 -3.39 38.98 18.98
C GLU A 391 -3.35 38.04 17.78
N LEU A 392 -4.50 37.85 17.10
CA LEU A 392 -4.60 37.03 15.90
C LEU A 392 -3.81 37.64 14.74
N SER A 393 -3.87 38.97 14.55
CA SER A 393 -3.03 39.67 13.57
C SER A 393 -1.54 39.56 13.91
N GLY A 394 -1.15 39.70 15.18
CA GLY A 394 0.24 39.51 15.60
C GLY A 394 0.73 38.07 15.40
N LEU A 395 -0.12 37.08 15.66
CA LEU A 395 0.19 35.66 15.42
C LEU A 395 0.25 35.35 13.91
N GLN A 396 -0.52 36.07 13.10
CA GLN A 396 -0.45 35.98 11.64
C GLN A 396 0.88 36.52 11.08
N GLU A 397 1.45 37.54 11.71
CA GLU A 397 2.77 38.09 11.36
C GLU A 397 3.91 37.16 11.80
N VAL A 398 3.82 36.59 13.01
CA VAL A 398 4.88 35.76 13.59
C VAL A 398 4.85 34.31 13.07
N ALA A 399 3.65 33.75 12.88
CA ALA A 399 3.45 32.36 12.46
C ALA A 399 2.25 32.22 11.51
N PRO A 400 2.34 32.74 10.27
CA PRO A 400 1.24 32.80 9.32
C PRO A 400 0.61 31.42 9.02
N ASN A 401 1.41 30.35 9.09
CA ASN A 401 0.98 28.99 8.79
C ASN A 401 0.03 28.38 9.84
N LEU A 402 0.12 28.79 11.12
CA LEU A 402 -0.76 28.31 12.19
C LEU A 402 -2.18 28.86 12.05
N VAL A 403 -2.30 30.06 11.49
CA VAL A 403 -3.58 30.77 11.29
C VAL A 403 -4.24 30.36 9.96
N ALA A 404 -3.48 30.29 8.87
CA ALA A 404 -4.00 29.98 7.53
C ALA A 404 -4.72 28.61 7.42
N THR A 405 -4.32 27.64 8.24
CA THR A 405 -4.88 26.27 8.22
C THR A 405 -6.05 26.06 9.18
N ASN A 406 -6.20 26.92 10.21
CA ASN A 406 -7.16 26.73 11.30
C ASN A 406 -8.23 27.82 11.37
N LEU A 407 -8.20 28.80 10.44
CA LEU A 407 -9.30 29.75 10.26
C LEU A 407 -10.61 28.96 10.13
N PRO A 408 -11.59 29.19 11.02
CA PRO A 408 -12.86 28.51 10.91
C PRO A 408 -13.49 28.87 9.55
N SER A 409 -13.61 27.87 8.67
CA SER A 409 -14.51 27.97 7.52
C SER A 409 -15.87 28.37 8.08
N ASN A 410 -16.36 29.56 7.70
CA ASN A 410 -17.59 30.19 8.16
C ASN A 410 -18.38 29.28 9.09
N VAL A 411 -18.31 29.54 10.39
CA VAL A 411 -19.30 28.99 11.33
C VAL A 411 -20.63 29.32 10.66
N LYS A 412 -21.32 28.31 10.09
CA LYS A 412 -22.74 28.44 9.84
C LYS A 412 -23.25 28.74 11.23
N LYS A 413 -23.55 30.02 11.51
CA LYS A 413 -24.39 30.38 12.64
C LYS A 413 -25.56 29.46 12.45
N THR A 414 -25.69 28.44 13.31
CA THR A 414 -26.97 27.77 13.48
C THR A 414 -27.92 28.93 13.66
N SER A 415 -28.78 29.14 12.67
CA SER A 415 -29.79 30.17 12.71
C SER A 415 -30.65 29.79 13.90
N VAL A 416 -30.30 30.33 15.07
CA VAL A 416 -31.24 30.42 16.17
C VAL A 416 -32.28 31.34 15.60
N ARG A 417 -33.41 30.75 15.19
CA ARG A 417 -34.58 31.47 14.70
C ARG A 417 -34.80 32.61 15.69
N LYS A 418 -34.62 33.86 15.26
CA LYS A 418 -34.97 35.01 16.10
C LYS A 418 -36.46 34.85 16.37
N THR A 419 -36.81 34.44 17.59
CA THR A 419 -38.19 34.46 18.06
C THR A 419 -38.68 35.90 17.93
N SER A 420 -39.81 36.09 17.26
CA SER A 420 -40.45 37.40 17.10
C SER A 420 -40.68 38.03 18.49
N ASP A 421 -40.65 39.36 18.58
CA ASP A 421 -40.95 40.07 19.83
C ASP A 421 -42.32 39.67 20.41
N GLU A 422 -43.27 39.29 19.55
CA GLU A 422 -44.57 38.73 19.97
C GLU A 422 -44.44 37.32 20.59
N GLU A 423 -43.53 36.48 20.09
CA GLU A 423 -43.26 35.16 20.67
C GLU A 423 -42.52 35.28 22.00
N MET A 424 -41.61 36.25 22.14
CA MET A 424 -40.96 36.55 23.41
C MET A 424 -41.95 37.08 24.44
N ALA A 425 -42.85 37.98 24.05
CA ALA A 425 -43.91 38.49 24.92
C ALA A 425 -44.86 37.36 25.36
N LYS A 426 -45.27 36.46 24.45
CA LYS A 426 -46.11 35.29 24.77
C LYS A 426 -45.41 34.31 25.70
N ASN A 427 -44.11 34.04 25.48
CA ASN A 427 -43.34 33.15 26.35
C ASN A 427 -43.11 33.75 27.74
N HIS A 428 -42.87 35.07 27.82
CA HIS A 428 -42.76 35.78 29.08
C HIS A 428 -44.10 35.78 29.85
N ALA A 429 -45.21 36.03 29.18
CA ALA A 429 -46.55 35.93 29.77
C ALA A 429 -46.85 34.51 30.28
N ARG A 430 -46.44 33.47 29.54
CA ARG A 430 -46.56 32.06 29.97
C ARG A 430 -45.73 31.73 31.21
N LEU A 431 -44.54 32.32 31.32
CA LEU A 431 -43.64 32.15 32.48
C LEU A 431 -44.17 32.89 33.71
N LEU A 432 -44.75 34.07 33.53
CA LEU A 432 -45.43 34.82 34.58
C LEU A 432 -46.68 34.08 35.08
N ALA A 433 -47.49 33.51 34.17
CA ALA A 433 -48.65 32.71 34.55
C ALA A 433 -48.25 31.46 35.36
N LYS A 434 -47.20 30.74 34.94
CA LYS A 434 -46.68 29.59 35.70
C LYS A 434 -46.11 29.94 37.07
N THR A 435 -45.49 31.10 37.20
CA THR A 435 -44.95 31.55 38.50
C THR A 435 -46.05 32.04 39.44
N LEU A 436 -47.14 32.62 38.91
CA LEU A 436 -48.34 32.97 39.68
C LEU A 436 -49.12 31.73 40.12
N ASP A 437 -49.28 30.71 39.27
CA ASP A 437 -49.91 29.43 39.64
C ASP A 437 -49.11 28.66 40.69
N SER A 438 -47.77 28.80 40.69
CA SER A 438 -46.92 28.17 41.71
C SER A 438 -47.00 28.84 43.10
N LYS A 439 -47.47 30.09 43.17
CA LYS A 439 -47.67 30.83 44.43
C LYS A 439 -49.06 30.62 45.05
N ASN A 440 -50.02 30.10 44.29
CA ASN A 440 -51.40 29.89 44.75
C ASN A 440 -51.75 28.43 45.10
N LYS A 441 -50.76 27.55 45.25
CA LYS A 441 -50.97 26.25 45.91
C LYS A 441 -50.87 26.45 47.43
N PRO A 442 -51.97 26.34 48.20
CA PRO A 442 -51.86 26.27 49.65
C PRO A 442 -51.13 24.98 50.03
N ASN A 443 -50.18 25.08 50.95
CA ASN A 443 -49.58 23.90 51.57
C ASN A 443 -50.66 23.19 52.39
N THR A 444 -51.11 22.04 51.89
CA THR A 444 -51.77 20.99 52.68
C THR A 444 -51.04 19.70 52.45
#